data_AF-A0A923EGV2-F1
#
_entry.id   AF-A0A923EGV2-F1
#
_cell.length_a   1.000
_cell.length_b   1.000
_cell.length_c   1.000
_cell.angle_alpha   90.00
_cell.angle_beta   90.00
_cell.angle_gamma   90.00
#
_symmetry.space_group_name_H-M   'P 1'
#
loop_
_entity.id
_entity.type
_entity.pdbx_description
1 polymer ?
#
loop_
_entity_poly.entity_id
_entity_poly.type
_entity_poly.pdbx_seq_one_letter_code
_entity_poly.pdbx_strand_id
1 'polypeptide(L)'
;MPGIKRKKCRHCHTLFIPDPRNRNRQHYCQKPVCRKASKTASQKRWLEKPDNRDHFRGPVNVQRVQQWREEHPGYWRRKPKTTSDALQDPLNQQDIEKTNNNHEFTDSTLQDLLNPQPSVIIGIIAQLTGSALQDDIAMAARRMQQFGNDILNPQYEGGRHGNQATHLPGPYP
;
A
#
# COMPACT_ATOMS: atom_id res chain seq x y z
N MET A 1 -11.59 -9.30 -29.63
CA MET A 1 -10.63 -8.44 -28.88
C MET A 1 -11.00 -6.98 -29.10
N PRO A 2 -11.57 -6.26 -28.12
CA PRO A 2 -11.86 -4.84 -28.30
C PRO A 2 -10.54 -4.06 -28.50
N GLY A 3 -10.41 -3.38 -29.64
CA GLY A 3 -9.19 -2.66 -30.01
C GLY A 3 -8.79 -1.59 -29.00
N ILE A 4 -7.49 -1.34 -28.87
CA ILE A 4 -6.96 -0.31 -27.98
C ILE A 4 -7.36 1.09 -28.51
N LYS A 5 -8.28 1.76 -27.80
CA LYS A 5 -8.75 3.11 -28.17
C LYS A 5 -7.62 4.13 -27.98
N ARG A 6 -7.13 4.71 -29.07
CA ARG A 6 -6.18 5.84 -29.05
C ARG A 6 -6.90 7.14 -28.64
N LYS A 7 -6.18 8.03 -27.96
CA LYS A 7 -6.67 9.36 -27.54
C LYS A 7 -5.77 10.45 -28.11
N LYS A 8 -6.34 11.65 -28.33
CA LYS A 8 -5.59 12.85 -28.72
C LYS A 8 -4.99 13.52 -27.49
N CYS A 9 -3.69 13.79 -27.49
CA CYS A 9 -3.04 14.51 -26.39
C CYS A 9 -3.50 15.97 -26.34
N ARG A 10 -3.81 16.48 -25.14
CA ARG A 10 -4.20 17.88 -24.94
C ARG A 10 -3.07 18.90 -25.16
N HIS A 11 -1.80 18.48 -25.14
CA HIS A 11 -0.65 19.37 -25.32
C HIS A 11 -0.08 19.33 -26.74
N CYS A 12 0.41 18.17 -27.20
CA CYS A 12 1.04 18.06 -28.53
C CYS A 12 0.08 17.60 -29.64
N HIS A 13 -1.20 17.38 -29.32
CA HIS A 13 -2.24 16.98 -30.27
C HIS A 13 -2.02 15.68 -31.06
N THR A 14 -0.96 14.93 -30.77
CA THR A 14 -0.70 13.61 -31.37
C THR A 14 -1.60 12.55 -30.74
N LEU A 15 -2.00 11.56 -31.53
CA LEU A 15 -2.66 10.36 -31.03
C LEU A 15 -1.68 9.51 -30.22
N PHE A 16 -2.15 8.97 -29.11
CA PHE A 16 -1.38 8.07 -28.25
C PHE A 16 -2.28 6.97 -27.69
N ILE A 17 -1.67 5.87 -27.27
CA ILE A 17 -2.33 4.80 -26.53
C ILE A 17 -2.27 5.15 -25.04
N PRO A 18 -3.42 5.33 -24.35
CA PRO A 18 -3.43 5.55 -22.92
C PRO A 18 -2.97 4.31 -22.15
N ASP A 19 -2.31 4.54 -21.02
CA ASP A 19 -1.99 3.49 -20.06
C ASP A 19 -3.27 2.78 -19.61
N PRO A 20 -3.33 1.43 -19.64
CA PRO A 20 -4.50 0.68 -19.22
C PRO A 20 -4.99 1.04 -17.81
N ARG A 21 -4.08 1.30 -16.87
CA ARG A 21 -4.39 1.64 -15.47
C ARG A 21 -5.05 3.01 -15.33
N ASN A 22 -4.76 3.91 -16.27
CA ASN A 22 -5.25 5.29 -16.25
C ASN A 22 -6.01 5.66 -17.53
N ARG A 23 -6.62 4.67 -18.19
CA ARG A 23 -7.18 4.87 -19.52
C ARG A 23 -8.20 6.00 -19.55
N ASN A 24 -9.03 6.10 -18.52
CA ASN A 24 -10.11 7.09 -18.45
C ASN A 24 -9.61 8.50 -18.11
N ARG A 25 -8.56 8.65 -17.29
CA ARG A 25 -8.09 9.96 -16.79
C ARG A 25 -6.83 10.47 -17.51
N GLN A 26 -6.16 9.65 -18.32
CA GLN A 26 -4.99 10.09 -19.08
C GLN A 26 -5.38 10.93 -20.30
N HIS A 27 -5.12 12.24 -20.20
CA HIS A 27 -5.37 13.23 -21.25
C HIS A 27 -4.10 13.71 -21.98
N TYR A 28 -2.92 13.31 -21.49
CA TYR A 28 -1.62 13.69 -22.03
C TYR A 28 -0.81 12.44 -22.36
N CYS A 29 -0.03 12.48 -23.45
CA CYS A 29 0.89 11.40 -23.78
C CYS A 29 2.10 11.38 -22.83
N GLN A 30 2.91 10.31 -22.89
CA GLN A 30 4.03 10.11 -21.97
C GLN A 30 5.29 10.96 -22.29
N LYS A 31 5.28 11.72 -23.41
CA LYS A 31 6.40 12.60 -23.77
C LYS A 31 6.72 13.57 -22.62
N PRO A 32 8.00 13.81 -22.30
CA PRO A 32 8.40 14.60 -21.12
C PRO A 32 7.79 16.01 -21.13
N VAL A 33 7.74 16.66 -22.29
CA VAL A 33 7.12 17.98 -22.48
C VAL A 33 5.61 17.93 -22.15
N CYS A 34 4.90 16.88 -22.60
CA CYS A 34 3.48 16.70 -22.32
C CYS A 34 3.19 16.36 -20.86
N ARG A 35 4.08 15.63 -20.19
CA ARG A 35 3.99 15.38 -18.73
C ARG A 35 4.16 16.67 -17.94
N LYS A 36 5.11 17.53 -18.32
CA LYS A 36 5.29 18.87 -17.72
C LYS A 36 4.03 19.71 -17.90
N ALA A 37 3.51 19.79 -19.13
CA ALA A 37 2.26 20.49 -19.43
C ALA A 37 1.06 19.95 -18.62
N SER A 38 0.96 18.63 -18.46
CA SER A 38 -0.08 18.01 -17.62
C SER A 38 0.04 18.44 -16.16
N LYS A 39 1.25 18.46 -15.60
CA LYS A 39 1.51 18.88 -14.21
C LYS A 39 1.13 20.34 -14.03
N THR A 40 1.58 21.23 -14.93
CA THR A 40 1.24 22.65 -14.90
C THR A 40 -0.27 22.87 -14.98
N ALA A 41 -0.96 22.20 -15.90
CA ALA A 41 -2.41 22.31 -16.03
C ALA A 41 -3.15 21.80 -14.78
N SER A 42 -2.69 20.70 -14.18
CA SER A 42 -3.27 20.17 -12.94
C SER A 42 -3.05 21.13 -11.77
N GLN A 43 -1.85 21.69 -11.66
CA GLN A 43 -1.50 22.64 -10.60
C GLN A 43 -2.28 23.94 -10.75
N LYS A 44 -2.47 24.44 -11.97
CA LYS A 44 -3.31 25.61 -12.23
C LYS A 44 -4.74 25.39 -11.75
N ARG A 45 -5.39 24.29 -12.16
CA ARG A 45 -6.76 23.95 -11.72
C ARG A 45 -6.87 23.81 -10.21
N TRP A 46 -5.81 23.30 -9.57
CA TRP A 46 -5.80 23.13 -8.12
C TRP A 46 -5.67 24.48 -7.40
N LEU A 47 -4.82 25.39 -7.90
CA LEU A 47 -4.63 26.76 -7.38
C LEU A 47 -5.80 27.70 -7.69
N GLU A 48 -6.60 27.42 -8.72
CA GLU A 48 -7.83 28.17 -9.05
C GLU A 48 -8.91 28.00 -7.97
N LYS A 49 -8.83 26.97 -7.13
CA LYS A 49 -9.74 26.80 -5.99
C LYS A 49 -9.42 27.86 -4.92
N PRO A 50 -10.43 28.60 -4.40
CA PRO A 50 -10.22 29.63 -3.38
C PRO A 50 -9.37 29.15 -2.19
N ASP A 51 -9.68 27.98 -1.64
CA ASP A 51 -9.00 27.38 -0.49
C ASP A 51 -7.50 27.09 -0.72
N ASN A 52 -7.10 26.89 -1.98
CA ASN A 52 -5.74 26.50 -2.33
C ASN A 52 -4.92 27.66 -2.90
N ARG A 53 -5.54 28.81 -3.16
CA ARG A 53 -4.91 29.94 -3.86
C ARG A 53 -3.62 30.40 -3.17
N ASP A 54 -3.68 30.46 -1.84
CA ASP A 54 -2.58 30.90 -0.99
C ASP A 54 -1.84 29.74 -0.31
N HIS A 55 -2.06 28.49 -0.75
CA HIS A 55 -1.46 27.32 -0.11
C HIS A 55 0.07 27.33 -0.08
N PHE A 56 0.72 27.97 -1.06
CA PHE A 56 2.19 28.11 -1.09
C PHE A 56 2.65 29.52 -0.67
N ARG A 57 1.74 30.37 -0.19
CA ARG A 57 1.99 31.75 0.19
C ARG A 57 1.67 31.95 1.68
N GLY A 58 2.06 33.10 2.19
CA GLY A 58 1.69 33.55 3.53
C GLY A 58 2.67 33.16 4.65
N PRO A 59 2.64 33.93 5.76
CA PRO A 59 3.59 33.82 6.85
C PRO A 59 3.50 32.48 7.60
N VAL A 60 2.30 31.88 7.68
CA VAL A 60 2.08 30.59 8.34
C VAL A 60 2.87 29.46 7.68
N ASN A 61 2.89 29.42 6.35
CA ASN A 61 3.65 28.42 5.62
C ASN A 61 5.16 28.58 5.82
N VAL A 62 5.63 29.83 5.88
CA VAL A 62 7.04 30.14 6.12
C VAL A 62 7.43 29.70 7.53
N GLN A 63 6.66 30.07 8.55
CA GLN A 63 6.88 29.68 9.94
C GLN A 63 6.88 28.16 10.11
N ARG A 64 5.91 27.47 9.52
CA ARG A 64 5.85 26.00 9.53
C ARG A 64 7.12 25.36 8.95
N VAL A 65 7.60 25.88 7.82
CA VAL A 65 8.83 25.36 7.19
C VAL A 65 10.08 25.69 8.03
N GLN A 66 10.10 26.84 8.71
CA GLN A 66 11.18 27.21 9.64
C GLN A 66 11.21 26.25 10.84
N GLN A 67 10.09 26.09 11.54
CA GLN A 67 9.94 25.15 12.66
C GLN A 67 10.34 23.74 12.26
N TRP A 68 9.85 23.26 11.11
CA TRP A 68 10.20 21.92 10.63
C TRP A 68 11.71 21.76 10.39
N ARG A 69 12.40 22.79 9.89
CA ARG A 69 13.86 22.77 9.70
C ARG A 69 14.64 22.81 11.01
N GLU A 70 14.12 23.50 12.02
CA GLU A 70 14.70 23.53 13.37
C GLU A 70 14.58 22.16 14.05
N GLU A 71 13.45 21.49 13.89
CA GLU A 71 13.21 20.13 14.39
C GLU A 71 13.99 19.06 13.62
N HIS A 72 14.30 19.29 12.34
CA HIS A 72 14.96 18.33 11.45
C HIS A 72 16.28 18.87 10.89
N PRO A 73 17.26 19.20 11.76
CA PRO A 73 18.53 19.77 11.33
C PRO A 73 19.28 18.79 10.44
N GLY A 74 19.78 19.27 9.30
CA GLY A 74 20.58 18.46 8.39
C GLY A 74 19.78 17.64 7.36
N TYR A 75 18.45 17.59 7.43
CA TYR A 75 17.64 16.88 6.43
C TYR A 75 17.89 17.37 4.98
N TRP A 76 18.07 18.68 4.79
CA TRP A 76 18.33 19.25 3.47
C TRP A 76 19.77 19.05 2.98
N ARG A 77 20.67 18.55 3.84
CA ARG A 77 22.05 18.25 3.45
C ARG A 77 22.02 16.95 2.67
N ARG A 78 22.47 17.00 1.42
CA ARG A 78 22.67 15.78 0.63
C ARG A 78 23.71 14.94 1.34
N LYS A 79 23.35 13.71 1.74
CA LYS A 79 24.35 12.71 2.13
C LYS A 79 25.29 12.49 0.94
N PRO A 80 26.60 12.31 1.17
CA PRO A 80 27.52 11.91 0.12
C PRO A 80 26.98 10.62 -0.52
N LYS A 81 27.03 10.53 -1.85
CA LYS A 81 26.58 9.35 -2.59
C LYS A 81 27.52 8.18 -2.29
N THR A 82 27.32 7.51 -1.16
CA THR A 82 27.79 6.14 -0.99
C THR A 82 26.95 5.27 -1.92
N THR A 83 27.63 4.41 -2.66
CA THR A 83 27.11 3.55 -3.71
C THR A 83 26.17 2.48 -3.14
N SER A 84 24.96 2.87 -2.72
CA SER A 84 23.73 2.06 -2.71
C SER A 84 22.62 2.74 -1.87
N ASP A 85 22.37 4.04 -2.04
CA ASP A 85 21.13 4.64 -1.49
C ASP A 85 19.96 4.34 -2.46
N ALA A 86 19.75 3.05 -2.75
CA ALA A 86 18.46 2.60 -3.25
C ALA A 86 17.53 2.54 -2.03
N LEU A 87 16.41 3.25 -2.06
CA LEU A 87 15.30 3.15 -1.10
C LEU A 87 14.65 1.74 -1.07
N GLN A 88 15.27 0.77 -1.73
CA GLN A 88 14.88 -0.61 -1.80
C GLN A 88 16.14 -1.40 -1.45
N ASP A 89 16.10 -2.14 -0.35
CA ASP A 89 17.08 -3.17 -0.10
C ASP A 89 17.06 -4.12 -1.32
N PRO A 90 18.20 -4.29 -2.03
CA PRO A 90 18.28 -5.38 -2.99
C PRO A 90 18.07 -6.66 -2.20
N LEU A 91 17.02 -7.40 -2.55
CA LEU A 91 16.78 -8.74 -2.01
C LEU A 91 18.02 -9.57 -2.36
N ASN A 92 18.92 -9.76 -1.38
CA ASN A 92 20.09 -10.59 -1.57
C ASN A 92 19.61 -11.96 -2.04
N GLN A 93 20.02 -12.34 -3.24
CA GLN A 93 19.81 -13.68 -3.75
C GLN A 93 20.62 -14.61 -2.84
N GLN A 94 19.94 -15.31 -1.93
CA GLN A 94 20.59 -16.33 -1.12
C GLN A 94 20.96 -17.48 -2.06
N ASP A 95 22.25 -17.78 -2.15
CA ASP A 95 22.74 -18.99 -2.78
C ASP A 95 22.11 -20.19 -2.04
N ILE A 96 21.30 -20.95 -2.78
CA ILE A 96 20.82 -22.23 -2.31
C ILE A 96 22.02 -23.18 -2.38
N GLU A 97 22.75 -23.31 -1.27
CA GLU A 97 23.60 -24.48 -1.06
C GLU A 97 22.70 -25.71 -1.08
N LYS A 98 22.72 -26.42 -2.21
CA LYS A 98 22.10 -27.73 -2.35
C LYS A 98 22.90 -28.73 -1.52
N THR A 99 22.63 -28.80 -0.23
CA THR A 99 23.04 -29.94 0.57
C THR A 99 22.03 -31.05 0.33
N ASN A 100 22.40 -31.94 -0.60
CA ASN A 100 21.74 -33.23 -0.79
C ASN A 100 21.84 -34.02 0.51
N ASN A 101 20.75 -34.10 1.27
CA ASN A 101 20.57 -35.18 2.24
C ASN A 101 19.13 -35.65 2.13
N ASN A 102 18.94 -36.66 1.29
CA ASN A 102 17.81 -37.57 1.38
C ASN A 102 17.88 -38.25 2.75
N HIS A 103 17.03 -37.84 3.67
CA HIS A 103 16.54 -38.77 4.67
C HIS A 103 15.01 -38.70 4.69
N GLU A 104 14.46 -39.78 4.15
CA GLU A 104 13.06 -40.15 4.10
C GLU A 104 12.54 -40.30 5.54
N PHE A 105 11.77 -39.33 6.02
CA PHE A 105 10.79 -39.58 7.07
C PHE A 105 9.48 -38.90 6.72
N THR A 106 8.49 -39.76 6.51
CA THR A 106 7.06 -39.52 6.45
C THR A 106 6.57 -38.91 7.76
N ASP A 107 6.40 -37.61 7.80
CA ASP A 107 5.27 -36.92 8.45
C ASP A 107 5.41 -35.43 8.12
N SER A 108 4.66 -34.95 7.12
CA SER A 108 4.61 -33.53 6.82
C SER A 108 3.92 -32.83 7.99
N THR A 109 4.70 -32.28 8.90
CA THR A 109 4.13 -31.52 10.01
C THR A 109 3.37 -30.32 9.45
N LEU A 110 2.24 -29.96 10.07
CA LEU A 110 1.36 -28.85 9.63
C LEU A 110 2.13 -27.52 9.42
N GLN A 111 3.29 -27.38 10.07
CA GLN A 111 4.20 -26.24 9.95
C GLN A 111 4.95 -26.20 8.61
N ASP A 112 5.30 -27.34 8.02
CA ASP A 112 6.02 -27.42 6.74
C ASP A 112 5.14 -27.09 5.53
N LEU A 113 3.81 -27.22 5.68
CA LEU A 113 2.83 -26.79 4.66
C LEU A 113 2.59 -25.27 4.67
N LEU A 114 2.89 -24.57 5.78
CA LEU A 114 2.53 -23.16 5.99
C LEU A 114 3.68 -22.18 5.70
N ASN A 115 4.92 -22.66 5.55
CA ASN A 115 6.07 -21.88 5.12
C ASN A 115 6.51 -22.39 3.73
N PRO A 116 6.24 -21.77 2.56
CA PRO A 116 6.22 -20.33 2.29
C PRO A 116 5.30 -19.89 1.10
N GLN A 117 4.10 -20.48 0.90
CA GLN A 117 3.20 -20.04 -0.18
C GLN A 117 2.10 -19.10 0.34
N PRO A 118 2.29 -17.76 0.29
CA PRO A 118 1.25 -16.81 0.71
C PRO A 118 -0.05 -16.98 -0.08
N SER A 119 -0.02 -17.54 -1.29
CA SER A 119 -1.20 -17.77 -2.13
C SER A 119 -2.21 -18.77 -1.55
N VAL A 120 -1.76 -19.84 -0.89
CA VAL A 120 -2.66 -20.88 -0.34
C VAL A 120 -3.41 -20.32 0.87
N ILE A 121 -2.68 -19.67 1.77
CA ILE A 121 -3.26 -19.04 2.97
C ILE A 121 -4.24 -17.93 2.55
N ILE A 122 -3.87 -17.08 1.59
CA ILE A 122 -4.75 -16.04 1.04
C ILE A 122 -6.01 -16.66 0.43
N GLY A 123 -5.89 -17.75 -0.32
CA GLY A 123 -7.02 -18.46 -0.93
C GLY A 123 -7.99 -19.03 0.11
N ILE A 124 -7.47 -19.67 1.16
CA ILE A 124 -8.30 -20.22 2.25
C ILE A 124 -9.02 -19.09 3.00
N ILE A 125 -8.33 -18.00 3.31
CA ILE A 125 -8.94 -16.85 3.99
C ILE A 125 -10.02 -16.22 3.11
N ALA A 126 -9.76 -16.05 1.81
CA ALA A 126 -10.74 -15.52 0.88
C ALA A 126 -11.97 -16.43 0.76
N GLN A 127 -11.78 -17.74 0.77
CA GLN A 127 -12.88 -18.72 0.74
C GLN A 127 -13.73 -18.69 2.02
N LEU A 128 -13.10 -18.58 3.20
CA LEU A 128 -13.80 -18.54 4.48
C LEU A 128 -14.50 -17.20 4.75
N THR A 129 -13.93 -16.10 4.26
CA THR A 129 -14.50 -14.76 4.42
C THR A 129 -15.47 -14.38 3.31
N GLY A 130 -15.43 -15.08 2.17
CA GLY A 130 -16.15 -14.70 0.96
C GLY A 130 -15.64 -13.41 0.30
N SER A 131 -14.46 -12.90 0.71
CA SER A 131 -13.88 -11.64 0.20
C SER A 131 -12.51 -11.87 -0.42
N ALA A 132 -12.32 -11.31 -1.62
CA ALA A 132 -11.01 -11.23 -2.28
C ALA A 132 -10.30 -9.88 -2.01
N LEU A 133 -10.91 -9.00 -1.20
CA LEU A 133 -10.34 -7.68 -0.90
C LEU A 133 -9.15 -7.81 0.06
N GLN A 134 -8.05 -7.15 -0.29
CA GLN A 134 -6.80 -7.25 0.46
C GLN A 134 -6.94 -6.81 1.93
N ASP A 135 -7.73 -5.77 2.21
CA ASP A 135 -7.94 -5.28 3.57
C ASP A 135 -8.75 -6.26 4.43
N ASP A 136 -9.77 -6.90 3.84
CA ASP A 136 -10.58 -7.91 4.50
C ASP A 136 -9.77 -9.18 4.78
N ILE A 137 -8.96 -9.61 3.80
CA ILE A 137 -8.05 -10.75 3.94
C ILE A 137 -7.02 -10.46 5.04
N ALA A 138 -6.43 -9.26 5.07
CA ALA A 138 -5.46 -8.89 6.10
C ALA A 138 -6.10 -8.79 7.50
N MET A 139 -7.37 -8.37 7.60
CA MET A 139 -8.10 -8.34 8.87
C MET A 139 -8.42 -9.75 9.35
N ALA A 140 -8.90 -10.61 8.46
CA ALA A 140 -9.21 -12.00 8.77
C ALA A 140 -7.95 -12.80 9.13
N ALA A 141 -6.84 -12.60 8.40
CA ALA A 141 -5.54 -13.20 8.73
C ALA A 141 -5.10 -12.88 10.16
N ARG A 142 -5.17 -11.60 10.56
CA ARG A 142 -4.81 -11.17 11.92
C ARG A 142 -5.70 -11.78 13.00
N ARG A 143 -7.02 -11.88 12.75
CA ARG A 143 -7.95 -12.55 13.67
C ARG A 143 -7.65 -14.04 13.80
N MET A 144 -7.42 -14.74 12.68
CA MET A 144 -7.07 -16.15 12.69
C MET A 144 -5.74 -16.41 13.40
N GLN A 145 -4.75 -15.53 13.23
CA GLN A 145 -3.49 -15.59 13.97
C GLN A 145 -3.70 -15.39 15.48
N GLN A 146 -4.54 -14.44 15.88
CA GLN A 146 -4.88 -14.24 17.29
C GLN A 146 -5.57 -15.47 17.88
N PHE A 147 -6.58 -16.02 17.20
CA PHE A 147 -7.24 -17.26 17.64
C PHE A 147 -6.26 -18.44 17.73
N GLY A 148 -5.35 -18.58 16.76
CA GLY A 148 -4.30 -19.60 16.82
C GLY A 148 -3.40 -19.41 18.03
N ASN A 149 -3.00 -18.17 18.33
CA ASN A 149 -2.19 -17.86 19.51
C ASN A 149 -2.93 -18.15 20.82
N ASP A 150 -4.23 -17.85 20.90
CA ASP A 150 -5.05 -18.10 22.08
C ASP A 150 -5.22 -19.61 22.35
N ILE A 151 -5.30 -20.43 21.29
CA ILE A 151 -5.35 -21.91 21.39
C ILE A 151 -3.99 -22.49 21.79
N LEU A 152 -2.90 -21.99 21.19
CA LEU A 152 -1.54 -22.51 21.40
C LEU A 152 -0.93 -22.05 22.73
N ASN A 153 -1.30 -20.86 23.19
CA ASN A 153 -0.86 -20.30 24.46
C ASN A 153 -2.09 -20.04 25.34
N PRO A 154 -2.77 -21.09 25.83
CA PRO A 154 -3.92 -20.93 26.69
C PRO A 154 -3.46 -20.24 27.97
N GLN A 155 -3.78 -18.96 28.10
CA GLN A 155 -3.67 -18.28 29.39
C GLN A 155 -4.73 -18.90 30.28
N TYR A 156 -4.33 -19.65 31.30
CA TYR A 156 -5.21 -20.05 32.40
C TYR A 156 -5.55 -18.82 33.25
N GLU A 157 -6.26 -17.86 32.67
CA GLU A 157 -7.06 -16.90 33.43
C GLU A 157 -8.42 -16.84 32.74
N GLY A 158 -9.42 -17.44 33.40
CA GLY A 158 -10.82 -17.31 33.01
C GLY A 158 -11.26 -15.85 33.10
N GLY A 159 -11.04 -15.08 32.04
CA GLY A 159 -11.56 -13.74 31.85
C GLY A 159 -12.88 -13.80 31.09
N ARG A 160 -13.99 -13.51 31.78
CA ARG A 160 -15.34 -13.42 31.20
C ARG A 160 -15.37 -12.50 29.97
N HIS A 161 -15.53 -13.07 28.78
CA HIS A 161 -16.08 -12.37 27.61
C HIS A 161 -17.49 -12.87 27.30
N GLY A 162 -18.36 -12.77 28.31
CA GLY A 162 -19.79 -12.67 28.04
C GLY A 162 -20.05 -11.25 27.53
N ASN A 163 -20.52 -11.13 26.29
CA ASN A 163 -21.09 -9.88 25.79
C ASN A 163 -22.30 -9.52 26.67
N GLN A 164 -22.13 -8.61 27.64
CA GLN A 164 -23.26 -7.88 28.18
C GLN A 164 -23.76 -6.95 27.09
N ALA A 165 -24.88 -7.32 26.47
CA ALA A 165 -25.66 -6.43 25.62
C ALA A 165 -26.08 -5.22 26.45
N THR A 166 -25.39 -4.10 26.27
CA THR A 166 -25.83 -2.81 26.81
C THR A 166 -26.93 -2.30 25.89
N HIS A 167 -28.15 -2.35 26.43
CA HIS A 167 -29.36 -1.63 26.04
C HIS A 167 -29.22 -0.63 24.88
N LEU A 168 -29.89 -0.92 23.76
CA LEU A 168 -30.22 0.07 22.74
C LEU A 168 -31.20 1.10 23.36
N PRO A 169 -30.92 2.41 23.28
CA PRO A 169 -31.95 3.43 23.47
C PRO A 169 -32.89 3.39 22.26
N GLY A 170 -34.19 3.30 22.54
CA GLY A 170 -35.25 3.27 21.53
C GLY A 170 -35.33 4.54 20.67
N PRO A 171 -36.09 4.50 19.57
CA PRO A 171 -36.24 5.63 18.68
C PRO A 171 -37.08 6.72 19.37
N TYR A 172 -36.58 7.93 19.38
CA TYR A 172 -37.29 9.14 19.82
C TYR A 172 -37.44 10.10 18.63
N PRO A 173 -38.41 11.02 18.71
CA PRO A 173 -39.66 11.04 17.95
C PRO A 173 -39.57 11.62 16.54
#